data_AF-A0A3M0XGU4-F1
#
_entry.id   AF-A0A3M0XGU4-F1
#
_cell.length_a   1.000
_cell.length_b   1.000
_cell.length_c   1.000
_cell.angle_alpha   90.00
_cell.angle_beta   90.00
_cell.angle_gamma   90.00
#
_symmetry.space_group_name_H-M   'P 1'
#
loop_
_entity.id
_entity.type
_entity.pdbx_description
1 polymer ?
#
loop_
_entity_poly.entity_id
_entity_poly.type
_entity_poly.pdbx_seq_one_letter_code
_entity_poly.pdbx_strand_id
1 'polypeptide(L)'
;MIDSIDPSNRAIYLYYLARAALREEQRELRDAKARQAIKQLKKIDTKHLHGHLSELQEHLSHIKAQEQRILTHQKEEEEVHKKLKAKISTLHKKLEKYLTTQTTRKKRIQELERKIRDALKTKQEHIEQLKKDIGKLKRLYSTLKKDKKISKARLSKLKARIESLEGKLELLE
;
A
#
# COMPACT_ATOMS: atom_id res chain seq x y z
N MET A 1 90.48 -20.78 56.12
CA MET A 1 90.10 -21.87 55.18
C MET A 1 90.86 -21.83 53.86
N ILE A 2 91.38 -20.69 53.40
CA ILE A 2 92.21 -20.59 52.17
C ILE A 2 93.70 -20.88 52.46
N ASP A 3 94.13 -20.71 53.71
CA ASP A 3 95.54 -20.86 54.13
C ASP A 3 95.99 -22.31 54.37
N SER A 4 95.10 -23.30 54.16
CA SER A 4 95.40 -24.73 54.28
C SER A 4 95.50 -25.46 52.93
N ILE A 5 95.63 -24.71 51.82
CA ILE A 5 95.66 -25.24 50.45
C ILE A 5 97.07 -25.07 49.89
N ASP A 6 97.63 -26.14 49.33
CA ASP A 6 98.98 -26.17 48.76
C ASP A 6 99.21 -24.99 47.78
N PRO A 7 100.36 -24.29 47.83
CA PRO A 7 100.61 -23.09 47.02
C PRO A 7 100.40 -23.30 45.52
N SER A 8 100.71 -24.49 45.01
CA SER A 8 100.55 -24.88 43.60
C SER A 8 99.10 -25.05 43.16
N ASN A 9 98.17 -25.31 44.09
CA ASN A 9 96.75 -25.58 43.81
C ASN A 9 95.81 -24.41 44.17
N ARG A 10 96.31 -23.37 44.85
CA ARG A 10 95.55 -22.18 45.25
C ARG A 10 94.98 -21.40 44.06
N ALA A 11 95.74 -21.29 42.98
CA ALA A 11 95.30 -20.60 41.76
C ALA A 11 94.10 -21.31 41.09
N ILE A 12 94.12 -22.64 41.07
CA ILE A 12 93.04 -23.46 40.51
C ILE A 12 91.77 -23.31 41.35
N TYR A 13 91.90 -23.36 42.68
CA TYR A 13 90.77 -23.17 43.60
C TYR A 13 90.13 -21.79 43.46
N LEU A 14 90.93 -20.71 43.41
CA LEU A 14 90.43 -19.35 43.19
C LEU A 14 89.75 -19.19 41.82
N TYR A 15 90.29 -19.81 40.77
CA TYR A 15 89.66 -19.83 39.45
C TYR A 15 88.29 -20.50 39.47
N TYR A 16 88.14 -21.65 40.13
CA TYR A 16 86.85 -22.32 40.26
C TYR A 16 85.86 -21.53 41.10
N LEU A 17 86.33 -20.86 42.17
CA LEU A 17 85.48 -20.02 43.01
C LEU A 17 85.01 -18.77 42.25
N ALA A 18 85.89 -18.10 41.51
CA ALA A 18 85.52 -16.97 40.65
C ALA A 18 84.58 -17.40 39.52
N ARG A 19 84.81 -18.58 38.93
CA ARG A 19 83.92 -19.14 37.90
C ARG A 19 82.55 -19.55 38.46
N ALA A 20 82.49 -20.00 39.71
CA ALA A 20 81.24 -20.28 40.40
C ALA A 20 80.47 -18.99 40.69
N ALA A 21 81.14 -17.96 41.23
CA ALA A 21 80.55 -16.64 41.47
C ALA A 21 80.01 -16.00 40.17
N LEU A 22 80.76 -16.05 39.08
CA LEU A 22 80.31 -15.54 37.76
C LEU A 22 79.07 -16.31 37.24
N ARG A 23 78.99 -17.62 37.51
CA ARG A 23 77.80 -18.42 37.14
C ARG A 23 76.60 -18.05 38.01
N GLU A 24 76.80 -17.72 39.27
CA GLU A 24 75.74 -17.24 40.16
C GLU A 24 75.24 -15.86 39.73
N GLU A 25 76.11 -14.89 39.49
CA GLU A 25 75.72 -13.57 38.97
C GLU A 25 74.97 -13.68 37.64
N GLN A 26 75.41 -14.57 36.73
CA GLN A 26 74.70 -14.82 35.48
C GLN A 26 73.32 -15.47 35.68
N ARG A 27 73.14 -16.29 36.73
CA ARG A 27 71.83 -16.86 37.08
C ARG A 27 70.92 -15.78 37.66
N GLU A 28 71.41 -14.97 38.59
CA GLU A 28 70.66 -13.85 39.16
C GLU A 28 70.22 -12.85 38.09
N LEU A 29 71.09 -12.54 37.13
CA LEU A 29 70.78 -11.64 36.02
C LEU A 29 69.73 -12.25 35.06
N ARG A 30 69.77 -13.57 34.83
CA ARG A 30 68.72 -14.28 34.07
C ARG A 30 67.39 -14.29 34.82
N ASP A 31 67.42 -14.52 36.12
CA ASP A 31 66.23 -14.52 36.97
C ASP A 31 65.61 -13.12 37.07
N ALA A 32 66.43 -12.07 37.17
CA ALA A 32 65.97 -10.69 37.15
C ALA A 32 65.31 -10.33 35.80
N LYS A 33 65.92 -10.73 34.68
CA LYS A 33 65.34 -10.56 33.33
C LYS A 33 64.03 -11.35 33.17
N ALA A 34 63.98 -12.59 33.64
CA ALA A 34 62.77 -13.41 33.64
C ALA A 34 61.66 -12.76 34.48
N ARG A 35 61.98 -12.25 35.67
CA ARG A 35 61.04 -11.51 36.53
C ARG A 35 60.52 -10.24 35.84
N GLN A 36 61.38 -9.51 35.13
CA GLN A 36 60.98 -8.31 34.40
C GLN A 36 60.06 -8.64 33.22
N ALA A 37 60.39 -9.68 32.45
CA ALA A 37 59.55 -10.18 31.37
C ALA A 37 58.18 -10.64 31.88
N ILE A 38 58.13 -11.41 32.98
CA ILE A 38 56.87 -11.84 33.62
C ILE A 38 56.04 -10.63 34.08
N LYS A 39 56.67 -9.58 34.64
CA LYS A 39 55.97 -8.35 35.03
C LYS A 39 55.38 -7.60 33.84
N GLN A 40 56.08 -7.57 32.71
CA GLN A 40 55.60 -6.92 31.49
C GLN A 40 54.43 -7.69 30.86
N LEU A 41 54.55 -9.02 30.74
CA LEU A 41 53.49 -9.89 30.25
C LEU A 41 52.20 -9.74 31.08
N LYS A 42 52.31 -9.80 32.41
CA LYS A 42 51.16 -9.63 33.32
C LYS A 42 50.44 -8.27 33.17
N LYS A 43 51.17 -7.20 32.88
CA LYS A 43 50.60 -5.85 32.74
C LYS A 43 49.89 -5.66 31.39
N ILE A 44 50.45 -6.21 30.33
CA ILE A 44 49.91 -6.09 28.97
C ILE A 44 48.63 -6.92 28.87
N ASP A 45 48.66 -8.18 29.32
CA ASP A 45 47.51 -9.08 29.17
C ASP A 45 46.30 -8.59 29.97
N THR A 46 46.48 -8.11 31.21
CA THR A 46 45.31 -7.80 32.06
C THR A 46 44.65 -6.46 31.75
N LYS A 47 45.42 -5.41 31.42
CA LYS A 47 44.83 -4.07 31.21
C LYS A 47 44.17 -3.91 29.86
N HIS A 48 44.79 -4.40 28.78
CA HIS A 48 44.23 -4.28 27.44
C HIS A 48 42.98 -5.17 27.29
N LEU A 49 43.00 -6.38 27.85
CA LEU A 49 41.80 -7.23 27.89
C LEU A 49 40.66 -6.58 28.67
N HIS A 50 40.94 -5.91 29.79
CA HIS A 50 39.90 -5.22 30.56
C HIS A 50 39.30 -4.03 29.79
N GLY A 51 40.14 -3.25 29.10
CA GLY A 51 39.68 -2.15 28.24
C GLY A 51 38.76 -2.64 27.12
N HIS A 52 39.18 -3.66 26.38
CA HIS A 52 38.35 -4.24 25.32
C HIS A 52 37.08 -4.90 25.85
N LEU A 53 37.11 -5.51 27.03
CA LEU A 53 35.90 -6.04 27.67
C LEU A 53 34.91 -4.92 28.02
N SER A 54 35.41 -3.77 28.49
CA SER A 54 34.57 -2.60 28.77
C SER A 54 33.95 -2.03 27.49
N GLU A 55 34.75 -1.85 26.43
CA GLU A 55 34.28 -1.40 25.11
C GLU A 55 33.22 -2.35 24.54
N LEU A 56 33.45 -3.67 24.60
CA LEU A 56 32.48 -4.67 24.14
C LEU A 56 31.20 -4.66 24.96
N GLN A 57 31.27 -4.41 26.27
CA GLN A 57 30.08 -4.26 27.12
C GLN A 57 29.28 -3.00 26.73
N GLU A 58 29.95 -1.89 26.48
CA GLU A 58 29.30 -0.67 26.00
C GLU A 58 28.63 -0.89 24.63
N HIS A 59 29.33 -1.51 23.67
CA HIS A 59 28.76 -1.86 22.38
C HIS A 59 27.55 -2.81 22.50
N LEU A 60 27.63 -3.83 23.36
CA LEU A 60 26.51 -4.73 23.64
C LEU A 60 25.31 -3.99 24.22
N SER A 61 25.54 -3.03 25.12
CA SER A 61 24.47 -2.21 25.69
C SER A 61 23.79 -1.33 24.63
N HIS A 62 24.58 -0.73 23.75
CA HIS A 62 24.09 0.09 22.65
C HIS A 62 23.30 -0.72 21.62
N ILE A 63 23.82 -1.89 21.22
CA ILE A 63 23.15 -2.80 20.28
C ILE A 63 21.79 -3.24 20.87
N LYS A 64 21.73 -3.61 22.14
CA LYS A 64 20.47 -3.96 22.81
C LYS A 64 19.47 -2.81 22.79
N ALA A 65 19.93 -1.58 23.05
CA ALA A 65 19.06 -0.40 23.01
C ALA A 65 18.55 -0.11 21.58
N GLN A 66 19.41 -0.27 20.56
CA GLN A 66 19.00 -0.13 19.16
C GLN A 66 18.00 -1.21 18.74
N GLU A 67 18.23 -2.46 19.13
CA GLU A 67 17.32 -3.58 18.86
C GLU A 67 15.93 -3.32 19.46
N GLN A 68 15.86 -2.83 20.70
CA GLN A 68 14.58 -2.46 21.31
C GLN A 68 13.85 -1.35 20.55
N ARG A 69 14.54 -0.33 20.05
CA ARG A 69 13.95 0.73 19.23
C ARG A 69 13.42 0.22 17.89
N ILE A 70 14.17 -0.68 17.25
CA ILE A 70 13.74 -1.31 16.01
C ILE A 70 12.47 -2.13 16.25
N LEU A 71 12.41 -2.90 17.34
CA LEU A 71 11.24 -3.68 17.70
C LEU A 71 10.01 -2.81 18.00
N THR A 72 10.18 -1.65 18.64
CA THR A 72 9.06 -0.72 18.86
C THR A 72 8.56 -0.11 17.55
N HIS A 73 9.46 0.32 16.67
CA HIS A 73 9.07 0.86 15.37
C HIS A 73 8.40 -0.18 14.48
N GLN A 74 8.88 -1.42 14.47
CA GLN A 74 8.23 -2.52 13.73
C GLN A 74 6.77 -2.73 14.20
N LYS A 75 6.52 -2.71 15.51
CA LYS A 75 5.16 -2.83 16.05
C LYS A 75 4.26 -1.66 15.60
N GLU A 76 4.78 -0.44 15.61
CA GLU A 76 4.04 0.74 15.16
C GLU A 76 3.71 0.64 13.66
N GLU A 77 4.67 0.24 12.84
CA GLU A 77 4.48 0.04 11.40
C GLU A 77 3.46 -1.07 11.10
N GLU A 78 3.48 -2.18 11.84
CA GLU A 78 2.48 -3.24 11.71
C GLU A 78 1.06 -2.73 12.01
N GLU A 79 0.89 -1.90 13.03
CA GLU A 79 -0.40 -1.29 13.37
C GLU A 79 -0.89 -0.31 12.28
N VAL A 80 0.02 0.50 11.72
CA VAL A 80 -0.29 1.37 10.57
C VAL A 80 -0.70 0.51 9.36
N HIS A 81 0.03 -0.57 9.08
CA HIS A 81 -0.28 -1.47 7.97
C HIS A 81 -1.64 -2.15 8.14
N LYS A 82 -2.00 -2.58 9.35
CA LYS A 82 -3.35 -3.10 9.66
C LYS A 82 -4.44 -2.07 9.37
N LYS A 83 -4.26 -0.83 9.81
CA LYS A 83 -5.22 0.27 9.55
C LYS A 83 -5.37 0.56 8.06
N LEU A 84 -4.26 0.60 7.33
CA LEU A 84 -4.27 0.82 5.88
C LEU A 84 -4.97 -0.33 5.15
N LYS A 85 -4.68 -1.59 5.51
CA LYS A 85 -5.33 -2.78 4.96
C LYS A 85 -6.85 -2.74 5.17
N ALA A 86 -7.29 -2.36 6.38
CA ALA A 86 -8.72 -2.18 6.67
C ALA A 86 -9.34 -1.08 5.79
N LYS A 87 -8.67 0.07 5.65
CA LYS A 87 -9.15 1.18 4.81
C LYS A 87 -9.25 0.77 3.34
N ILE A 88 -8.25 0.08 2.79
CA ILE A 88 -8.25 -0.45 1.42
C ILE A 88 -9.44 -1.40 1.21
N SER A 89 -9.71 -2.29 2.17
CA SER A 89 -10.86 -3.20 2.12
C SER A 89 -12.20 -2.43 2.11
N THR A 90 -12.35 -1.40 2.94
CA THR A 90 -13.58 -0.58 2.95
C THR A 90 -13.76 0.19 1.63
N LEU A 91 -12.69 0.70 1.03
CA LEU A 91 -12.73 1.40 -0.25
C LEU A 91 -13.08 0.46 -1.40
N HIS A 92 -12.52 -0.76 -1.42
CA HIS A 92 -12.89 -1.79 -2.39
C HIS A 92 -14.38 -2.11 -2.34
N LYS A 93 -14.93 -2.34 -1.14
CA LYS A 93 -16.38 -2.60 -0.97
C LYS A 93 -17.24 -1.42 -1.44
N LYS A 94 -16.79 -0.19 -1.22
CA LYS A 94 -17.50 1.00 -1.73
C LYS A 94 -17.46 1.05 -3.25
N LEU A 95 -16.30 0.81 -3.86
CA LEU A 95 -16.14 0.78 -5.31
C LEU A 95 -17.02 -0.29 -5.97
N GLU A 96 -17.07 -1.50 -5.41
CA GLU A 96 -17.96 -2.56 -5.89
C GLU A 96 -19.45 -2.14 -5.85
N LYS A 97 -19.88 -1.47 -4.77
CA LYS A 97 -21.23 -0.90 -4.68
C LYS A 97 -21.48 0.20 -5.73
N TYR A 98 -20.49 1.05 -6.00
CA TYR A 98 -20.61 2.06 -7.05
C TYR A 98 -20.70 1.43 -8.44
N LEU A 99 -19.91 0.41 -8.74
CA LEU A 99 -19.96 -0.30 -10.02
C LEU A 99 -21.29 -1.02 -10.22
N THR A 100 -21.81 -1.69 -9.21
CA THR A 100 -23.12 -2.36 -9.27
C THR A 100 -24.27 -1.35 -9.42
N THR A 101 -24.22 -0.21 -8.72
CA THR A 101 -25.22 0.86 -8.92
C THR A 101 -25.10 1.55 -10.28
N GLN A 102 -23.89 1.71 -10.82
CA GLN A 102 -23.69 2.29 -12.15
C GLN A 102 -24.23 1.37 -13.26
N THR A 103 -23.98 0.05 -13.17
CA THR A 103 -24.49 -0.93 -14.15
C THR A 103 -26.02 -1.01 -14.13
N THR A 104 -26.66 -0.98 -12.95
CA THR A 104 -28.12 -0.95 -12.85
C THR A 104 -28.71 0.35 -13.40
N ARG A 105 -28.11 1.52 -13.10
CA ARG A 105 -28.52 2.80 -13.68
C ARG A 105 -28.40 2.81 -15.20
N LYS A 106 -27.30 2.28 -15.76
CA LYS A 106 -27.11 2.19 -17.21
C LYS A 106 -28.20 1.34 -17.88
N LYS A 107 -28.53 0.19 -17.28
CA LYS A 107 -29.66 -0.65 -17.76
C LYS A 107 -30.98 0.09 -17.69
N ARG A 108 -31.24 0.83 -16.60
CA ARG A 108 -32.47 1.60 -16.45
C ARG A 108 -32.59 2.73 -17.45
N ILE A 109 -31.49 3.44 -17.74
CA ILE A 109 -31.46 4.48 -18.78
C ILE A 109 -31.79 3.87 -20.14
N GLN A 110 -31.16 2.75 -20.51
CA GLN A 110 -31.46 2.07 -21.78
C GLN A 110 -32.92 1.63 -21.89
N GLU A 111 -33.51 1.13 -20.79
CA GLU A 111 -34.92 0.76 -20.73
C GLU A 111 -35.84 1.99 -20.93
N LEU A 112 -35.54 3.10 -20.25
CA LEU A 112 -36.30 4.34 -20.38
C LEU A 112 -36.18 4.95 -21.78
N GLU A 113 -34.99 4.93 -22.38
CA GLU A 113 -34.78 5.37 -23.77
C GLU A 113 -35.57 4.52 -24.76
N ARG A 114 -35.70 3.22 -24.54
CA ARG A 114 -36.56 2.35 -25.36
C ARG A 114 -38.02 2.73 -25.19
N LYS A 115 -38.49 2.85 -23.95
CA LYS A 115 -39.88 3.25 -23.63
C LYS A 115 -40.25 4.60 -24.24
N ILE A 116 -39.37 5.58 -24.17
CA ILE A 116 -39.60 6.90 -24.77
C ILE A 116 -39.65 6.79 -26.30
N ARG A 117 -38.74 6.04 -26.92
CA ARG A 117 -38.76 5.81 -28.38
C ARG A 117 -40.07 5.15 -28.82
N ASP A 118 -40.51 4.11 -28.12
CA ASP A 118 -41.75 3.40 -28.43
C ASP A 118 -42.98 4.30 -28.23
N ALA A 119 -43.00 5.10 -27.16
CA ALA A 119 -44.06 6.07 -26.89
C ALA A 119 -44.12 7.18 -27.96
N LEU A 120 -42.97 7.66 -28.43
CA LEU A 120 -42.91 8.65 -29.50
C LEU A 120 -43.37 8.06 -30.83
N LYS A 121 -42.93 6.84 -31.16
CA LYS A 121 -43.33 6.15 -32.38
C LYS A 121 -44.83 5.91 -32.42
N THR A 122 -45.42 5.41 -31.32
CA THR A 122 -46.87 5.19 -31.22
C THR A 122 -47.66 6.50 -31.33
N LYS A 123 -47.17 7.60 -30.71
CA LYS A 123 -47.79 8.93 -30.89
C LYS A 123 -47.74 9.39 -32.35
N GLN A 124 -46.59 9.23 -33.03
CA GLN A 124 -46.45 9.58 -34.45
C GLN A 124 -47.42 8.78 -35.32
N GLU A 125 -47.50 7.46 -35.13
CA GLU A 125 -48.45 6.59 -35.83
C GLU A 125 -49.91 7.04 -35.60
N HIS A 126 -50.25 7.46 -34.39
CA HIS A 126 -51.58 7.98 -34.07
C HIS A 126 -51.88 9.31 -34.77
N ILE A 127 -50.92 10.25 -34.78
CA ILE A 127 -51.04 11.52 -35.50
C ILE A 127 -51.24 11.26 -37.00
N GLU A 128 -50.47 10.35 -37.60
CA GLU A 128 -50.63 9.99 -39.01
C GLU A 128 -52.01 9.41 -39.33
N GLN A 129 -52.54 8.54 -38.45
CA GLN A 129 -53.89 7.98 -38.59
C GLN A 129 -54.94 9.09 -38.52
N LEU A 130 -54.85 10.01 -37.55
CA LEU A 130 -55.76 11.15 -37.45
C LEU A 130 -55.70 12.04 -38.70
N LYS A 131 -54.51 12.33 -39.22
CA LYS A 131 -54.33 13.08 -40.49
C LYS A 131 -55.05 12.39 -41.65
N LYS A 132 -54.89 11.06 -41.77
CA LYS A 132 -55.57 10.26 -42.82
C LYS A 132 -57.09 10.31 -42.67
N ASP A 133 -57.61 10.18 -41.46
CA ASP A 133 -59.06 10.16 -41.21
C ASP A 133 -59.71 11.52 -41.41
N ILE A 134 -59.06 12.61 -40.97
CA ILE A 134 -59.49 13.98 -41.29
C ILE A 134 -59.50 14.19 -42.80
N GLY A 135 -58.46 13.75 -43.51
CA GLY A 135 -58.40 13.82 -44.98
C GLY A 135 -59.56 13.08 -45.67
N LYS A 136 -59.89 11.87 -45.22
CA LYS A 136 -61.06 11.11 -45.72
C LYS A 136 -62.37 11.84 -45.43
N LEU A 137 -62.55 12.35 -44.21
CA LEU A 137 -63.77 13.07 -43.83
C LEU A 137 -63.93 14.38 -44.60
N LYS A 138 -62.86 15.13 -44.83
CA LYS A 138 -62.88 16.35 -45.68
C LYS A 138 -63.31 16.00 -47.11
N ARG A 139 -62.78 14.92 -47.68
CA ARG A 139 -63.20 14.42 -49.00
C ARG A 139 -64.69 14.05 -49.01
N LEU A 140 -65.14 13.25 -48.03
CA LEU A 140 -66.56 12.89 -47.88
C LEU A 140 -67.47 14.12 -47.70
N TYR A 141 -67.06 15.08 -46.88
CA TYR A 141 -67.81 16.33 -46.71
C TYR A 141 -67.94 17.07 -48.05
N SER A 142 -66.85 17.16 -48.82
CA SER A 142 -66.85 17.85 -50.11
C SER A 142 -67.72 17.18 -51.17
N THR A 143 -67.79 15.84 -51.19
CA THR A 143 -68.65 15.09 -52.11
C THR A 143 -70.12 15.21 -51.71
N LEU A 144 -70.43 15.00 -50.43
CA LEU A 144 -71.80 15.08 -49.91
C LEU A 144 -72.36 16.50 -49.98
N LYS A 145 -71.53 17.53 -49.87
CA LYS A 145 -71.95 18.94 -50.04
C LYS A 145 -72.46 19.26 -51.44
N LYS A 146 -71.99 18.52 -52.46
CA LYS A 146 -72.43 18.68 -53.86
C LYS A 146 -73.71 17.90 -54.17
N ASP A 147 -74.09 16.95 -53.31
CA ASP A 147 -75.26 16.11 -53.50
C ASP A 147 -76.52 16.76 -52.91
N LYS A 148 -77.49 17.10 -53.77
CA LYS A 148 -78.72 17.83 -53.39
C LYS A 148 -79.66 17.01 -52.51
N LYS A 149 -79.48 15.69 -52.39
CA LYS A 149 -80.35 14.79 -51.61
C LYS A 149 -79.97 14.67 -50.13
N ILE A 150 -78.90 15.33 -49.69
CA ILE A 150 -78.35 15.14 -48.34
C ILE A 150 -78.85 16.21 -47.38
N SER A 151 -79.25 15.79 -46.18
CA SER A 151 -79.76 16.69 -45.16
C SER A 151 -78.66 17.58 -44.56
N LYS A 152 -79.00 18.85 -44.30
CA LYS A 152 -78.13 19.82 -43.61
C LYS A 152 -77.63 19.28 -42.26
N ALA A 153 -78.47 18.51 -41.56
CA ALA A 153 -78.10 17.87 -40.29
C ALA A 153 -76.94 16.87 -40.44
N ARG A 154 -76.90 16.09 -41.54
CA ARG A 154 -75.83 15.13 -41.79
C ARG A 154 -74.51 15.83 -42.13
N LEU A 155 -74.55 16.91 -42.90
CA LEU A 155 -73.38 17.74 -43.18
C LEU A 155 -72.83 18.43 -41.93
N SER A 156 -73.71 18.95 -41.06
CA SER A 156 -73.32 19.57 -39.79
C SER A 156 -72.61 18.57 -38.85
N LYS A 157 -73.16 17.36 -38.70
CA LYS A 157 -72.52 16.28 -37.92
C LYS A 157 -71.13 15.91 -38.45
N LEU A 158 -70.96 15.89 -39.78
CA LEU A 158 -69.68 15.58 -40.41
C LEU A 158 -68.65 16.70 -40.20
N LYS A 159 -69.08 17.96 -40.25
CA LYS A 159 -68.24 19.12 -39.94
C LYS A 159 -67.78 19.11 -38.49
N ALA A 160 -68.69 18.89 -37.54
CA ALA A 160 -68.36 18.78 -36.12
C ALA A 160 -67.40 17.61 -35.82
N ARG A 161 -67.52 16.50 -36.55
CA ARG A 161 -66.59 15.36 -36.44
C ARG A 161 -65.18 15.73 -36.92
N ILE A 162 -65.07 16.51 -38.00
CA ILE A 162 -63.77 17.01 -38.51
C ILE A 162 -63.14 17.94 -37.48
N GLU A 163 -63.88 18.95 -37.02
CA GLU A 163 -63.41 19.93 -36.02
C GLU A 163 -62.96 19.23 -34.72
N SER A 164 -63.69 18.20 -34.26
CA SER A 164 -63.31 17.40 -33.10
C SER A 164 -62.00 16.60 -33.31
N LEU A 165 -61.76 16.08 -34.51
CA LEU A 165 -60.52 15.36 -34.81
C LEU A 165 -59.35 16.31 -35.02
N GLU A 166 -59.57 17.48 -35.60
CA GLU A 166 -58.56 18.54 -35.72
C GLU A 166 -58.13 19.03 -34.33
N GLY A 167 -59.07 19.29 -33.42
CA GLY A 167 -58.73 19.65 -32.04
C GLY A 167 -57.98 18.55 -31.28
N LYS A 168 -58.26 17.26 -31.56
CA LYS A 168 -57.46 16.16 -30.99
C LYS A 168 -56.04 16.11 -31.54
N LEU A 169 -55.86 16.47 -32.81
CA LEU A 169 -54.58 16.48 -33.49
C LEU A 169 -53.71 17.64 -32.98
N GLU A 170 -54.29 18.82 -32.78
CA GLU A 170 -53.62 19.99 -32.17
C GLU A 170 -53.12 19.70 -30.75
N LEU A 171 -53.80 18.84 -29.99
CA LEU A 171 -53.37 18.42 -28.66
C LEU A 171 -52.22 17.39 -28.66
N LEU A 172 -51.94 16.77 -29.81
CA LEU A 172 -50.94 15.73 -29.96
C LEU A 172 -49.65 16.21 -30.65
N GLU A 173 -49.71 17.31 -31.41
CA GLU A 173 -48.57 18.01 -32.01
C GLU A 173 -47.85 18.92 -30.99
#